data_AF-A0A841E001-F1
#
_entry.id   AF-A0A841E001-F1
#
_cell.length_a   1.000
_cell.length_b   1.000
_cell.length_c   1.000
_cell.angle_alpha   90.00
_cell.angle_beta   90.00
_cell.angle_gamma   90.00
#
_symmetry.space_group_name_H-M   'P 1'
#
loop_
_entity.id
_entity.type
_entity.pdbx_description
1 polymer ?
#
loop_
_entity_poly.entity_id
_entity_poly.type
_entity_poly.pdbx_seq_one_letter_code
_entity_poly.pdbx_strand_id
1 'polypeptide(L)'
;MKRLALVIGLMTAIASVAPPVAAASTPASAENYGQYSLMFEKSAGQYFAGGSAAGQWAWTPLSATESDISWGDPKAWPPKSAEHFIHAGEWVLLDGYNDGAGRPLTQVQRVTSEKIGAADCTNLQTLPSAGGRQHYVKWNIPATGYCLDATGTIKPPNGSTTVNFRHVQKWLPPHPCANPYLSGQTCITQSEQWWDDNQHPYALQLARTVEIARGLGMAFTNRTTVPVAWNADGRYYWHY
;
A
#
# COMPACT_ATOMS: atom_id res chain seq x y z
N MET A 1 -48.64 20.37 -76.95
CA MET A 1 -49.05 19.49 -75.84
C MET A 1 -48.36 18.13 -76.00
N LYS A 2 -47.28 17.86 -75.26
CA LYS A 2 -46.59 16.56 -75.25
C LYS A 2 -46.47 16.12 -73.79
N ARG A 3 -47.09 14.97 -73.45
CA ARG A 3 -47.03 14.35 -72.13
C ARG A 3 -45.83 13.40 -72.10
N LEU A 4 -44.93 13.58 -71.13
CA LEU A 4 -43.84 12.66 -70.82
C LEU A 4 -44.30 11.80 -69.64
N ALA A 5 -44.32 10.48 -69.80
CA ALA A 5 -44.58 9.52 -68.74
C ALA A 5 -43.24 9.08 -68.13
N LEU A 6 -43.11 9.24 -66.81
CA LEU A 6 -41.95 8.82 -66.03
C LEU A 6 -42.27 7.47 -65.37
N VAL A 7 -41.53 6.43 -65.72
CA VAL A 7 -41.60 5.10 -65.10
C VAL A 7 -40.58 5.06 -63.96
N ILE A 8 -41.06 4.85 -62.74
CA ILE A 8 -40.23 4.69 -61.53
C ILE A 8 -40.05 3.18 -61.29
N GLY A 9 -38.82 2.69 -61.46
CA GLY A 9 -38.41 1.35 -61.07
C GLY A 9 -37.98 1.31 -59.60
N LEU A 10 -38.65 0.47 -58.80
CA LEU A 10 -38.30 0.22 -57.40
C LEU A 10 -37.20 -0.86 -57.35
N MET A 11 -35.99 -0.51 -56.92
CA MET A 11 -34.94 -1.47 -56.56
C MET A 11 -35.07 -1.84 -55.08
N THR A 12 -35.26 -3.13 -54.80
CA THR A 12 -35.27 -3.71 -53.46
C THR A 12 -33.84 -4.00 -53.00
N ALA A 13 -33.33 -3.23 -52.04
CA ALA A 13 -32.04 -3.49 -51.40
C ALA A 13 -32.21 -4.49 -50.25
N ILE A 14 -31.55 -5.64 -50.34
CA ILE A 14 -31.47 -6.64 -49.26
C ILE A 14 -30.37 -6.19 -48.30
N ALA A 15 -30.77 -5.72 -47.11
CA ALA A 15 -29.84 -5.33 -46.06
C ALA A 15 -29.40 -6.56 -45.26
N SER A 16 -28.14 -6.96 -45.42
CA SER A 16 -27.48 -8.02 -44.63
C SER A 16 -27.22 -7.51 -43.21
N VAL A 17 -27.97 -8.02 -42.23
CA VAL A 17 -27.79 -7.70 -40.81
C VAL A 17 -26.64 -8.57 -40.27
N ALA A 18 -25.47 -7.96 -40.05
CA ALA A 18 -24.37 -8.62 -39.36
C ALA A 18 -24.69 -8.75 -37.86
N PRO A 19 -24.39 -9.90 -37.22
CA PRO A 19 -24.61 -10.08 -35.80
C PRO A 19 -23.69 -9.15 -34.99
N PRO A 20 -24.15 -8.61 -33.85
CA PRO A 20 -23.34 -7.75 -33.01
C PRO A 20 -22.16 -8.54 -32.45
N VAL A 21 -20.95 -8.07 -32.76
CA VAL A 21 -19.71 -8.54 -32.13
C VAL A 21 -19.78 -8.16 -30.66
N ALA A 22 -19.96 -9.15 -29.79
CA ALA A 22 -19.92 -8.94 -28.34
C ALA A 22 -18.58 -8.30 -27.98
N ALA A 23 -18.64 -7.08 -27.41
CA ALA A 23 -17.46 -6.41 -26.91
C ALA A 23 -16.82 -7.30 -25.83
N ALA A 24 -15.61 -7.79 -26.10
CA ALA A 24 -14.82 -8.49 -25.11
C ALA A 24 -14.61 -7.55 -23.92
N SER A 25 -15.21 -7.87 -22.79
CA SER A 25 -14.97 -7.21 -21.52
C SER A 25 -13.49 -7.36 -21.18
N THR A 26 -12.73 -6.28 -21.31
CA THR A 26 -11.37 -6.18 -20.78
C THR A 26 -11.43 -6.58 -19.31
N PRO A 27 -10.62 -7.55 -18.84
CA PRO A 27 -10.58 -7.88 -17.44
C PRO A 27 -10.27 -6.58 -16.68
N ALA A 28 -11.09 -6.25 -15.69
CA ALA A 28 -10.80 -5.14 -14.79
C ALA A 28 -9.38 -5.36 -14.29
N SER A 29 -8.49 -4.38 -14.55
CA SER A 29 -7.11 -4.45 -14.07
C SER A 29 -7.17 -4.79 -12.59
N ALA A 30 -6.55 -5.91 -12.19
CA ALA A 30 -6.48 -6.28 -10.80
C ALA A 30 -5.94 -5.09 -10.00
N GLU A 31 -6.63 -4.75 -8.92
CA GLU A 31 -6.20 -3.64 -8.08
C GLU A 31 -4.85 -3.97 -7.46
N ASN A 32 -3.93 -3.00 -7.47
CA ASN A 32 -2.59 -3.19 -6.95
C ASN A 32 -2.23 -2.14 -5.91
N TYR A 33 -1.27 -2.49 -5.06
CA TYR A 33 -0.83 -1.67 -3.93
C TYR A 33 -0.32 -0.29 -4.36
N GLY A 34 0.24 -0.15 -5.56
CA GLY A 34 0.67 1.15 -6.11
C GLY A 34 -0.46 2.16 -6.22
N GLN A 35 -1.67 1.71 -6.62
CA GLN A 35 -2.86 2.58 -6.72
C GLN A 35 -3.35 3.10 -5.36
N TYR A 36 -2.96 2.44 -4.27
CA TYR A 36 -3.35 2.78 -2.90
C TYR A 36 -2.27 3.57 -2.20
N SER A 37 -1.05 3.04 -2.17
CA SER A 37 0.08 3.66 -1.48
C SER A 37 0.63 4.87 -2.20
N LEU A 38 0.53 4.93 -3.53
CA LEU A 38 1.24 5.86 -4.40
C LEU A 38 2.78 5.72 -4.30
N MET A 39 3.27 4.52 -3.97
CA MET A 39 4.68 4.24 -3.67
C MET A 39 5.68 4.73 -4.73
N PHE A 40 5.33 4.72 -6.01
CA PHE A 40 6.20 5.16 -7.11
C PHE A 40 5.88 6.56 -7.65
N GLU A 41 5.10 7.33 -6.90
CA GLU A 41 4.78 8.71 -7.20
C GLU A 41 5.37 9.61 -6.12
N LYS A 42 5.85 10.79 -6.52
CA LYS A 42 6.19 11.83 -5.55
C LYS A 42 4.90 12.36 -4.94
N SER A 43 4.55 11.78 -3.81
CA SER A 43 3.28 11.98 -3.15
C SER A 43 3.50 12.09 -1.64
N ALA A 44 2.66 12.87 -0.99
CA ALA A 44 2.72 13.09 0.44
C ALA A 44 1.33 13.34 1.01
N GLY A 45 1.22 13.17 2.33
CA GLY A 45 -0.01 13.44 3.04
C GLY A 45 0.22 13.81 4.50
N GLN A 46 -0.75 14.51 5.07
CA GLN A 46 -0.79 14.90 6.48
C GLN A 46 -2.06 14.37 7.14
N TYR A 47 -1.89 13.78 8.33
CA TYR A 47 -2.97 13.29 9.17
C TYR A 47 -3.07 14.09 10.47
N PHE A 48 -4.30 14.23 10.95
CA PHE A 48 -4.66 15.12 12.04
C PHE A 48 -5.22 14.34 13.22
N ALA A 49 -4.88 14.77 14.43
CA ALA A 49 -5.47 14.30 15.68
C ALA A 49 -5.75 15.50 16.58
N GLY A 50 -6.92 15.53 17.23
CA GLY A 50 -7.29 16.63 18.14
C GLY A 50 -7.25 18.02 17.48
N GLY A 51 -7.56 18.11 16.17
CA GLY A 51 -7.58 19.38 15.42
C GLY A 51 -6.21 19.90 14.96
N SER A 52 -5.11 19.21 15.29
CA SER A 52 -3.75 19.58 14.88
C SER A 52 -3.13 18.55 13.95
N ALA A 53 -2.18 18.96 13.11
CA ALA A 53 -1.40 18.03 12.30
C ALA A 53 -0.56 17.15 13.24
N ALA A 54 -0.84 15.84 13.23
CA ALA A 54 -0.22 14.85 14.10
C ALA A 54 0.98 14.18 13.43
N GLY A 55 1.00 14.13 12.10
CA GLY A 55 2.12 13.60 11.34
C GLY A 55 1.99 13.84 9.84
N GLN A 56 3.09 13.64 9.15
CA GLN A 56 3.22 13.69 7.70
C GLN A 56 3.92 12.43 7.20
N TRP A 57 3.57 12.03 5.97
CA TRP A 57 4.30 11.03 5.21
C TRP A 57 4.66 11.56 3.83
N ALA A 58 5.72 11.02 3.23
CA ALA A 58 6.07 11.31 1.84
C ALA A 58 6.83 10.14 1.20
N TRP A 59 6.43 9.77 -0.02
CA TRP A 59 7.14 8.82 -0.87
C TRP A 59 8.23 9.52 -1.69
N THR A 60 9.41 8.90 -1.74
CA THR A 60 10.54 9.31 -2.57
C THR A 60 10.88 8.16 -3.51
N PRO A 61 10.30 8.16 -4.73
CA PRO A 61 10.63 7.14 -5.73
C PRO A 61 12.11 7.22 -6.11
N LEU A 62 12.80 6.09 -6.04
CA LEU A 62 14.23 5.96 -6.35
C LEU A 62 14.45 5.34 -7.73
N SER A 63 13.57 4.41 -8.10
CA SER A 63 13.55 3.76 -9.41
C SER A 63 12.12 3.31 -9.76
N ALA A 64 11.97 2.57 -10.86
CA ALA A 64 10.70 1.96 -11.22
C ALA A 64 10.21 0.88 -10.22
N THR A 65 11.10 0.40 -9.35
CA THR A 65 10.83 -0.69 -8.42
C THR A 65 11.22 -0.37 -6.99
N GLU A 66 11.85 0.77 -6.71
CA GLU A 66 12.33 1.14 -5.37
C GLU A 66 11.81 2.51 -4.96
N SER A 67 11.45 2.63 -3.69
CA SER A 67 11.00 3.89 -3.10
C SER A 67 11.26 3.91 -1.60
N ASP A 68 11.51 5.10 -1.09
CA ASP A 68 11.56 5.34 0.35
C ASP A 68 10.30 6.04 0.82
N ILE A 69 9.80 5.70 2.01
CA ILE A 69 8.78 6.50 2.70
C ILE A 69 9.34 7.11 3.98
N SER A 70 9.17 8.42 4.09
CA SER A 70 9.46 9.19 5.29
C SER A 70 8.18 9.38 6.10
N TRP A 71 8.27 9.26 7.42
CA TRP A 71 7.19 9.55 8.36
C TRP A 71 7.72 10.49 9.46
N GLY A 72 6.99 11.54 9.83
CA GLY A 72 7.48 12.43 10.88
C GLY A 72 6.57 13.62 11.22
N ASP A 73 7.06 14.44 12.15
CA ASP A 73 6.43 15.70 12.54
C ASP A 73 6.52 16.71 11.38
N PRO A 74 5.38 17.24 10.88
CA PRO A 74 5.37 18.27 9.84
C PRO A 74 6.20 19.51 10.19
N LYS A 75 6.34 19.85 11.47
CA LYS A 75 7.09 21.02 11.94
C LYS A 75 8.60 20.80 11.97
N ALA A 76 9.05 19.56 11.92
CA ALA A 76 10.46 19.18 11.93
C ALA A 76 10.85 18.41 10.66
N TRP A 77 10.16 18.69 9.54
CA TRP A 77 10.38 18.01 8.28
C TRP A 77 11.68 18.46 7.57
N PRO A 78 12.47 17.54 6.96
CA PRO A 78 12.25 16.09 6.85
C PRO A 78 12.72 15.29 8.08
N PRO A 79 12.12 14.11 8.34
CA PRO A 79 12.59 13.22 9.39
C PRO A 79 13.98 12.65 9.08
N LYS A 80 14.68 12.21 10.13
CA LYS A 80 16.03 11.63 10.03
C LYS A 80 16.05 10.20 9.48
N SER A 81 14.90 9.55 9.33
CA SER A 81 14.83 8.16 8.87
C SER A 81 13.73 7.99 7.83
N ALA A 82 13.98 7.09 6.88
CA ALA A 82 12.96 6.59 5.97
C ALA A 82 13.04 5.06 5.86
N GLU A 83 11.91 4.44 5.56
CA GLU A 83 11.78 3.02 5.27
C GLU A 83 12.03 2.78 3.79
N HIS A 84 12.85 1.79 3.45
CA HIS A 84 13.17 1.44 2.06
C HIS A 84 12.36 0.23 1.59
N PHE A 85 11.65 0.40 0.48
CA PHE A 85 10.78 -0.61 -0.10
C PHE A 85 11.17 -0.95 -1.54
N ILE A 86 11.03 -2.24 -1.88
CA ILE A 86 11.34 -2.81 -3.20
C ILE A 86 10.13 -3.59 -3.71
N HIS A 87 9.61 -3.24 -4.88
CA HIS A 87 8.66 -4.08 -5.60
C HIS A 87 9.42 -5.13 -6.41
N ALA A 88 9.22 -6.40 -6.06
CA ALA A 88 9.85 -7.56 -6.68
C ALA A 88 8.82 -8.67 -6.92
N GLY A 89 8.46 -8.87 -8.19
CA GLY A 89 7.48 -9.89 -8.58
C GLY A 89 6.09 -9.59 -8.01
N GLU A 90 5.56 -10.48 -7.19
CA GLU A 90 4.23 -10.32 -6.59
C GLU A 90 4.24 -9.54 -5.27
N TRP A 91 5.38 -9.00 -4.85
CA TRP A 91 5.56 -8.50 -3.50
C TRP A 91 6.21 -7.12 -3.46
N VAL A 92 5.76 -6.32 -2.51
CA VAL A 92 6.56 -5.24 -1.96
C VAL A 92 7.32 -5.80 -0.76
N LEU A 93 8.63 -5.56 -0.75
CA LEU A 93 9.56 -6.03 0.26
C LEU A 93 10.06 -4.82 1.06
N LEU A 94 10.15 -4.95 2.39
CA LEU A 94 10.85 -4.01 3.26
C LEU A 94 12.30 -4.49 3.43
N ASP A 95 13.26 -3.66 3.04
CA ASP A 95 14.70 -3.99 3.10
C ASP A 95 15.37 -3.46 4.38
N GLY A 96 14.83 -2.38 4.93
CA GLY A 96 15.34 -1.74 6.14
C GLY A 96 15.11 -0.24 6.14
N TYR A 97 15.97 0.47 6.84
CA TYR A 97 15.85 1.91 7.07
C TYR A 97 17.14 2.63 6.67
N ASN A 98 17.00 3.87 6.22
CA ASN A 98 18.12 4.78 5.96
C ASN A 98 18.07 6.00 6.89
N ASP A 99 19.15 6.78 6.88
CA ASP A 99 19.26 8.04 7.63
C ASP A 99 18.71 9.24 6.82
N GLY A 100 17.56 9.02 6.18
CA GLY A 100 16.81 9.99 5.37
C GLY A 100 16.61 9.51 3.92
N ALA A 101 15.45 9.82 3.34
CA ALA A 101 15.07 9.34 2.01
C ALA A 101 16.13 9.65 0.92
N GLY A 102 16.34 8.69 0.02
CA GLY A 102 17.33 8.74 -1.04
C GLY A 102 18.77 8.45 -0.58
N ARG A 103 18.98 8.10 0.70
CA ARG A 103 20.31 7.76 1.22
C ARG A 103 20.49 6.24 1.30
N PRO A 104 21.75 5.75 1.32
CA PRO A 104 22.04 4.34 1.51
C PRO A 104 21.40 3.78 2.78
N LEU A 105 20.99 2.52 2.73
CA LEU A 105 20.53 1.77 3.90
C LEU A 105 21.56 1.81 5.03
N THR A 106 21.11 2.20 6.22
CA THR A 106 21.94 2.27 7.43
C THR A 106 21.54 1.20 8.42
N GLN A 107 20.25 0.86 8.50
CA GLN A 107 19.72 -0.18 9.38
C GLN A 107 19.12 -1.31 8.55
N VAL A 108 19.88 -2.38 8.39
CA VAL A 108 19.50 -3.50 7.53
C VAL A 108 18.58 -4.43 8.31
N GLN A 109 17.39 -4.67 7.77
CA GLN A 109 16.39 -5.57 8.36
C GLN A 109 16.42 -6.92 7.66
N ARG A 110 16.64 -8.02 8.40
CA ARG A 110 16.61 -9.37 7.83
C ARG A 110 15.70 -10.30 8.62
N VAL A 111 14.73 -10.89 7.92
CA VAL A 111 13.87 -11.96 8.45
C VAL A 111 14.62 -13.28 8.46
N THR A 112 14.40 -14.05 9.53
CA THR A 112 14.89 -15.43 9.69
C THR A 112 13.76 -16.45 9.53
N SER A 113 12.51 -16.02 9.69
CA SER A 113 11.31 -16.81 9.40
C SER A 113 10.18 -15.90 8.95
N GLU A 114 9.45 -16.33 7.94
CA GLU A 114 8.22 -15.69 7.50
C GLU A 114 7.15 -16.73 7.22
N LYS A 115 5.91 -16.39 7.57
CA LYS A 115 4.74 -17.22 7.29
C LYS A 115 3.62 -16.38 6.69
N ILE A 116 2.78 -17.02 5.90
CA ILE A 116 1.55 -16.46 5.34
C ILE A 116 0.36 -17.37 5.68
N GLY A 117 -0.80 -16.80 5.95
CA GLY A 117 -2.04 -17.57 6.17
C GLY A 117 -3.29 -16.76 5.90
N ALA A 118 -4.42 -17.23 6.42
CA ALA A 118 -5.69 -16.51 6.34
C ALA A 118 -5.65 -15.20 7.14
N ALA A 119 -6.62 -14.30 6.90
CA ALA A 119 -6.67 -12.96 7.54
C ALA A 119 -6.69 -13.00 9.08
N ASP A 120 -7.16 -14.09 9.68
CA ASP A 120 -7.16 -14.31 11.14
C ASP A 120 -5.84 -14.89 11.67
N CYS A 121 -4.83 -15.03 10.82
CA CYS A 121 -3.54 -15.68 11.07
C CYS A 121 -3.65 -17.17 11.41
N THR A 122 -4.69 -17.86 10.91
CA THR A 122 -4.77 -19.33 10.93
C THR A 122 -4.14 -19.93 9.67
N ASN A 123 -3.85 -21.24 9.73
CA ASN A 123 -3.30 -22.02 8.62
C ASN A 123 -2.00 -21.41 8.05
N LEU A 124 -1.13 -20.93 8.95
CA LEU A 124 0.15 -20.33 8.57
C LEU A 124 1.07 -21.36 7.92
N GLN A 125 1.53 -21.06 6.72
CA GLN A 125 2.54 -21.80 5.98
C GLN A 125 3.79 -20.95 5.79
N THR A 126 4.95 -21.58 5.69
CA THR A 126 6.22 -20.88 5.43
C THR A 126 6.14 -20.12 4.11
N LEU A 127 6.55 -18.86 4.14
CA LEU A 127 6.73 -18.04 2.95
C LEU A 127 8.20 -18.16 2.49
N PRO A 128 8.48 -18.49 1.22
CA PRO A 128 9.85 -18.58 0.73
C PRO A 128 10.62 -17.27 0.90
N SER A 129 11.88 -17.34 1.33
CA SER A 129 12.69 -16.16 1.60
C SER A 129 12.97 -15.33 0.34
N ALA A 130 12.88 -14.00 0.45
CA ALA A 130 13.25 -13.04 -0.59
C ALA A 130 14.69 -12.48 -0.38
N GLY A 131 15.64 -13.36 -0.07
CA GLY A 131 17.01 -12.96 0.30
C GLY A 131 17.08 -12.31 1.69
N GLY A 132 16.19 -12.73 2.59
CA GLY A 132 16.07 -12.20 3.95
C GLY A 132 15.34 -10.86 4.07
N ARG A 133 14.89 -10.23 2.98
CA ARG A 133 14.01 -9.05 3.05
C ARG A 133 12.62 -9.46 3.50
N GLN A 134 11.94 -8.60 4.26
CA GLN A 134 10.60 -8.91 4.76
C GLN A 134 9.58 -8.71 3.63
N HIS A 135 8.67 -9.66 3.43
CA HIS A 135 7.47 -9.46 2.64
C HIS A 135 6.53 -8.51 3.38
N TYR A 136 6.25 -7.35 2.79
CA TYR A 136 5.42 -6.32 3.43
C TYR A 136 3.96 -6.41 3.00
N VAL A 137 3.71 -6.49 1.69
CA VAL A 137 2.38 -6.61 1.09
C VAL A 137 2.48 -7.23 -0.29
N LYS A 138 1.46 -7.99 -0.70
CA LYS A 138 1.30 -8.42 -2.10
C LYS A 138 1.03 -7.23 -3.00
N TRP A 139 1.72 -7.15 -4.13
CA TRP A 139 1.53 -6.11 -5.11
C TRP A 139 0.12 -6.13 -5.68
N ASN A 140 -0.31 -7.27 -6.25
CA ASN A 140 -1.70 -7.47 -6.64
C ASN A 140 -2.52 -7.80 -5.39
N ILE A 141 -3.53 -7.00 -5.11
CA ILE A 141 -4.31 -7.10 -3.88
C ILE A 141 -5.30 -8.25 -4.04
N PRO A 142 -5.20 -9.32 -3.23
CA PRO A 142 -6.14 -10.44 -3.34
C PRO A 142 -7.54 -10.02 -2.90
N ALA A 143 -8.57 -10.66 -3.47
CA ALA A 143 -9.95 -10.47 -3.06
C ALA A 143 -10.25 -10.96 -1.63
N THR A 144 -9.38 -11.79 -1.07
CA THR A 144 -9.47 -12.31 0.30
C THR A 144 -8.31 -11.78 1.12
N GLY A 145 -8.59 -11.40 2.37
CA GLY A 145 -7.53 -10.96 3.28
C GLY A 145 -6.54 -12.09 3.62
N TYR A 146 -5.35 -11.70 4.06
CA TYR A 146 -4.29 -12.62 4.45
C TYR A 146 -3.51 -12.06 5.64
N CYS A 147 -2.76 -12.95 6.31
CA CYS A 147 -1.86 -12.59 7.40
C CYS A 147 -0.42 -12.91 7.00
N LEU A 148 0.53 -12.05 7.39
CA LEU A 148 1.96 -12.25 7.36
C LEU A 148 2.49 -12.26 8.81
N ASP A 149 3.39 -13.17 9.12
CA ASP A 149 4.08 -13.24 10.42
C ASP A 149 5.58 -13.42 10.16
N ALA A 150 6.34 -12.36 10.38
CA ALA A 150 7.77 -12.30 10.15
C ALA A 150 8.51 -12.16 11.48
N THR A 151 9.59 -12.90 11.65
CA THR A 151 10.56 -12.71 12.74
C THR A 151 11.94 -12.50 12.16
N GLY A 152 12.74 -11.64 12.77
CA GLY A 152 14.05 -11.32 12.23
C GLY A 152 14.89 -10.43 13.13
N THR A 153 15.87 -9.79 12.51
CA THR A 153 16.77 -8.85 13.17
C THR A 153 16.93 -7.55 12.39
N ILE A 154 17.13 -6.44 13.09
CA ILE A 154 17.59 -5.16 12.53
C ILE A 154 18.99 -4.89 13.04
N LYS A 155 19.92 -4.57 12.14
CA LYS A 155 21.32 -4.30 12.50
C LYS A 155 21.68 -2.84 12.17
N PRO A 156 22.04 -2.02 13.18
CA PRO A 156 22.57 -0.69 12.94
C PRO A 156 23.97 -0.76 12.31
N PRO A 157 24.40 0.30 11.60
CA PRO A 157 25.63 0.27 10.81
C PRO A 157 26.89 0.23 11.69
N ASN A 158 26.80 0.69 12.93
CA ASN A 158 27.88 0.64 13.92
C ASN A 158 28.00 -0.71 14.65
N GLY A 159 27.15 -1.69 14.34
CA GLY A 159 27.17 -3.03 14.94
C GLY A 159 26.87 -3.08 16.44
N SER A 160 26.42 -1.97 17.04
CA SER A 160 26.40 -1.81 18.51
C SER A 160 25.40 -2.71 19.22
N THR A 161 24.22 -3.00 18.64
CA THR A 161 23.28 -4.00 19.17
C THR A 161 22.37 -4.49 18.04
N THR A 162 22.25 -5.82 17.89
CA THR A 162 21.24 -6.40 17.00
C THR A 162 19.89 -6.36 17.70
N VAL A 163 18.89 -5.78 17.06
CA VAL A 163 17.50 -5.76 17.55
C VAL A 163 16.81 -6.99 16.98
N ASN A 164 16.17 -7.80 17.81
CA ASN A 164 15.27 -8.86 17.39
C ASN A 164 13.86 -8.30 17.24
N PHE A 165 13.15 -8.68 16.19
CA PHE A 165 11.77 -8.23 15.97
C PHE A 165 10.83 -9.37 15.57
N ARG A 166 9.54 -9.14 15.78
CA ARG A 166 8.44 -9.83 15.11
C ARG A 166 7.47 -8.80 14.56
N HIS A 167 7.02 -9.01 13.33
CA HIS A 167 6.04 -8.18 12.66
C HIS A 167 4.91 -9.06 12.15
N VAL A 168 3.72 -8.88 12.73
CA VAL A 168 2.49 -9.52 12.27
C VAL A 168 1.65 -8.50 11.54
N GLN A 169 1.27 -8.78 10.30
CA GLN A 169 0.45 -7.91 9.46
C GLN A 169 -0.76 -8.68 8.97
N LYS A 170 -1.94 -8.08 9.08
CA LYS A 170 -3.18 -8.56 8.46
C LYS A 170 -3.59 -7.56 7.40
N TRP A 171 -3.75 -8.04 6.18
CA TRP A 171 -4.17 -7.23 5.04
C TRP A 171 -5.59 -7.61 4.65
N LEU A 172 -6.46 -6.61 4.57
CA LEU A 172 -7.84 -6.76 4.10
C LEU A 172 -8.00 -6.22 2.68
N PRO A 173 -8.88 -6.83 1.87
CA PRO A 173 -9.12 -6.43 0.49
C PRO A 173 -9.75 -5.03 0.40
N PRO A 174 -9.86 -4.47 -0.82
CA PRO A 174 -10.53 -3.19 -1.04
C PRO A 174 -11.95 -3.15 -0.46
N HIS A 175 -12.26 -2.09 0.28
CA HIS A 175 -13.59 -1.84 0.83
C HIS A 175 -13.92 -0.33 0.85
N PRO A 176 -15.21 0.04 0.86
CA PRO A 176 -15.60 1.42 1.09
C PRO A 176 -15.08 1.93 2.44
N CYS A 177 -14.61 3.17 2.47
CA CYS A 177 -14.11 3.84 3.66
C CYS A 177 -14.42 5.35 3.62
N ALA A 178 -14.36 5.97 4.78
CA ALA A 178 -14.48 7.42 4.96
C ALA A 178 -13.77 7.83 6.24
N ASN A 179 -13.37 9.09 6.31
CA ASN A 179 -12.88 9.73 7.52
C ASN A 179 -13.61 11.08 7.71
N PRO A 180 -13.37 11.83 8.80
CA PRO A 180 -14.06 13.10 9.07
C PRO A 180 -13.88 14.19 7.99
N TYR A 181 -12.89 14.08 7.11
CA TYR A 181 -12.55 15.08 6.10
C TYR A 181 -12.91 14.63 4.68
N LEU A 182 -12.92 13.32 4.41
CA LEU A 182 -13.01 12.73 3.08
C LEU A 182 -13.94 11.52 3.11
N SER A 183 -14.87 11.46 2.16
CA SER A 183 -15.86 10.38 2.03
C SER A 183 -15.83 9.77 0.63
N GLY A 184 -16.54 8.65 0.43
CA GLY A 184 -16.65 7.99 -0.86
C GLY A 184 -15.34 7.39 -1.36
N GLN A 185 -14.45 6.98 -0.44
CA GLN A 185 -13.16 6.40 -0.78
C GLN A 185 -13.24 4.88 -0.81
N THR A 186 -12.29 4.26 -1.50
CA THR A 186 -12.00 2.83 -1.40
C THR A 186 -10.65 2.68 -0.72
N CYS A 187 -10.58 1.86 0.32
CA CYS A 187 -9.37 1.62 1.09
C CYS A 187 -8.98 0.15 1.07
N ILE A 188 -7.69 -0.10 1.24
CA ILE A 188 -7.20 -1.34 1.83
C ILE A 188 -6.83 -1.09 3.29
N THR A 189 -6.91 -2.13 4.10
CA THR A 189 -6.58 -2.05 5.52
C THR A 189 -5.39 -2.93 5.86
N GLN A 190 -4.43 -2.35 6.58
CA GLN A 190 -3.38 -3.07 7.28
C GLN A 190 -3.68 -3.02 8.78
N SER A 191 -3.75 -4.17 9.44
CA SER A 191 -3.63 -4.24 10.90
C SER A 191 -2.27 -4.83 11.24
N GLU A 192 -1.44 -4.08 11.94
CA GLU A 192 -0.08 -4.50 12.27
C GLU A 192 0.15 -4.56 13.77
N GLN A 193 1.01 -5.51 14.14
CA GLN A 193 1.60 -5.63 15.46
C GLN A 193 3.10 -5.80 15.32
N TRP A 194 3.86 -5.05 16.12
CA TRP A 194 5.31 -5.05 16.10
C TRP A 194 5.85 -5.30 17.50
N TRP A 195 6.71 -6.30 17.64
CA TRP A 195 7.47 -6.60 18.84
C TRP A 195 8.94 -6.42 18.54
N ASP A 196 9.68 -5.83 19.46
CA ASP A 196 11.14 -5.80 19.40
C ASP A 196 11.77 -5.71 20.79
N ASP A 197 13.10 -5.73 20.84
CA ASP A 197 13.94 -5.55 22.04
C ASP A 197 14.92 -4.36 21.92
N ASN A 198 14.56 -3.31 21.17
CA ASN A 198 15.43 -2.17 20.94
C ASN A 198 15.60 -1.30 22.20
N GLN A 199 16.67 -1.54 22.96
CA GLN A 199 16.96 -0.84 24.23
C GLN A 199 15.91 -1.09 25.32
N HIS A 200 15.15 -2.18 25.23
CA HIS A 200 14.20 -2.65 26.23
C HIS A 200 14.01 -4.17 26.13
N PRO A 201 13.38 -4.84 27.12
CA PRO A 201 13.00 -6.24 26.98
C PRO A 201 12.08 -6.47 25.79
N TYR A 202 12.14 -7.67 25.20
CA TYR A 202 11.31 -8.03 24.06
C TYR A 202 9.82 -7.94 24.39
N ALA A 203 9.12 -7.00 23.76
CA ALA A 203 7.71 -6.70 24.04
C ALA A 203 6.99 -6.07 22.85
N LEU A 204 5.66 -6.09 22.86
CA LEU A 204 4.83 -5.43 21.85
C LEU A 204 5.01 -3.91 21.96
N GLN A 205 5.52 -3.29 20.90
CA GLN A 205 5.77 -1.84 20.85
C GLN A 205 4.72 -1.10 20.03
N LEU A 206 4.10 -1.75 19.05
CA LEU A 206 3.09 -1.15 18.20
C LEU A 206 1.95 -2.13 17.97
N ALA A 207 0.72 -1.62 18.04
CA ALA A 207 -0.45 -2.30 17.51
C ALA A 207 -1.38 -1.25 16.94
N ARG A 208 -1.61 -1.29 15.62
CA ARG A 208 -2.46 -0.31 14.94
C ARG A 208 -3.19 -0.89 13.74
N THR A 209 -4.26 -0.23 13.35
CA THR A 209 -4.96 -0.43 12.09
C THR A 209 -4.85 0.83 11.26
N VAL A 210 -4.38 0.71 10.04
CA VAL A 210 -4.20 1.80 9.08
C VAL A 210 -5.00 1.48 7.83
N GLU A 211 -5.82 2.43 7.41
CA GLU A 211 -6.43 2.42 6.09
C GLU A 211 -5.56 3.22 5.12
N ILE A 212 -5.40 2.71 3.91
CA ILE A 212 -4.69 3.34 2.80
C ILE A 212 -5.73 3.56 1.71
N ALA A 213 -5.94 4.80 1.30
CA ALA A 213 -7.03 5.14 0.37
C ALA A 213 -6.52 5.23 -1.07
N ARG A 214 -7.26 4.62 -1.98
CA ARG A 214 -6.97 4.61 -3.42
C ARG A 214 -6.84 6.04 -3.95
N GLY A 215 -5.72 6.33 -4.62
CA GLY A 215 -5.46 7.65 -5.20
C GLY A 215 -5.11 8.75 -4.19
N LEU A 216 -5.08 8.46 -2.89
CA LEU A 216 -4.70 9.42 -1.85
C LEU A 216 -3.40 9.03 -1.14
N GLY A 217 -3.18 7.74 -0.89
CA GLY A 217 -1.97 7.26 -0.23
C GLY A 217 -2.22 6.74 1.18
N MET A 218 -1.14 6.81 1.95
CA MET A 218 -1.03 6.22 3.28
C MET A 218 -1.81 6.99 4.35
N ALA A 219 -2.05 6.33 5.50
CA ALA A 219 -2.62 6.95 6.71
C ALA A 219 -3.94 7.70 6.48
N PHE A 220 -4.84 7.13 5.68
CA PHE A 220 -6.19 7.65 5.49
C PHE A 220 -6.98 7.67 6.80
N THR A 221 -6.90 6.56 7.52
CA THR A 221 -7.15 6.52 8.96
C THR A 221 -6.00 5.78 9.64
N ASN A 222 -5.72 6.15 10.89
CA ASN A 222 -4.80 5.44 11.75
C ASN A 222 -5.47 5.29 13.12
N ARG A 223 -5.57 4.04 13.58
CA ARG A 223 -6.16 3.65 14.86
C ARG A 223 -5.14 2.83 15.62
N THR A 224 -4.41 3.48 16.52
CA THR A 224 -3.35 2.84 17.31
C THR A 224 -3.88 2.50 18.70
N THR A 225 -3.48 1.33 19.20
CA THR A 225 -3.86 0.80 20.53
C THR A 225 -2.65 0.59 21.44
N VAL A 226 -1.46 0.41 20.89
CA VAL A 226 -0.18 0.26 21.62
C VAL A 226 0.86 1.18 20.99
N PRO A 227 1.68 1.90 21.79
CA PRO A 227 1.78 1.82 23.26
C PRO A 227 0.67 2.58 23.99
N VAL A 228 0.04 3.55 23.34
CA VAL A 228 -1.07 4.36 23.87
C VAL A 228 -2.15 4.42 22.82
N ALA A 229 -3.41 4.38 23.24
CA ALA A 229 -4.53 4.55 22.32
C ALA A 229 -4.54 5.97 21.76
N TRP A 230 -4.42 6.11 20.44
CA TRP A 230 -4.57 7.37 19.73
C TRP A 230 -5.03 7.14 18.30
N ASN A 231 -5.73 8.13 17.75
CA ASN A 231 -6.34 8.05 16.43
C ASN A 231 -5.99 9.30 15.62
N ALA A 232 -5.78 9.13 14.33
CA ALA A 232 -5.64 10.24 13.40
C ALA A 232 -6.29 9.95 12.05
N ASP A 233 -6.65 11.03 11.36
CA ASP A 233 -7.33 10.99 10.07
C ASP A 233 -6.59 11.85 9.05
N GLY A 234 -6.32 11.27 7.89
CA GLY A 234 -5.67 11.97 6.79
C GLY A 234 -6.54 13.08 6.24
N ARG A 235 -5.98 14.28 6.09
CA ARG A 235 -6.71 15.50 5.72
C ARG A 235 -6.21 16.14 4.44
N TYR A 236 -4.89 16.20 4.27
CA TYR A 236 -4.26 16.81 3.09
C TYR A 236 -3.40 15.79 2.39
N TYR A 237 -3.48 15.78 1.06
CA TYR A 237 -2.74 14.90 0.15
C TYR A 237 -2.30 15.71 -1.07
N TRP A 238 -1.09 15.49 -1.54
CA TRP A 238 -0.56 16.22 -2.69
C TRP A 238 0.53 15.44 -3.42
N HIS A 239 0.75 15.81 -4.68
CA HIS A 239 1.89 15.39 -5.49
C HIS A 239 2.91 16.54 -5.58
N TYR A 240 4.20 16.24 -5.75
CA TYR A 240 5.28 17.24 -5.82
C TYR A 240 6.45 16.85 -6.73
#